data_AF-A0A497GPW7-F1
#
_entry.id   AF-A0A497GPW7-F1
#
_cell.length_a   1.000
_cell.length_b   1.000
_cell.length_c   1.000
_cell.angle_alpha   90.00
_cell.angle_beta   90.00
_cell.angle_gamma   90.00
#
_symmetry.space_group_name_H-M   'P 1'
#
loop_
_entity.id
_entity.type
_entity.pdbx_description
1 polymer ?
#
loop_
_entity_poly.entity_id
_entity_poly.type
_entity_poly.pdbx_seq_one_letter_code
_entity_poly.pdbx_strand_id
1 'polypeptide(L)'
;MLQRFFKKQSPIVLWAYVGIDEIVLPAAEVKDPERNIPRSIVVSVVIVTLIYALVAFATTGALGKELVVMGRSEELQTKCVEIAAKRAMGALASLLFSAFLVVSFIAVMNGVMLTASRIIHDYAEDGVFPQILAKVHPYFRTPYVAIIAQALAGAIALITIRSFIDITIVCDFLFLVPYVVVSFALLAKRVQEEGSDRQKGIRIKGGEIIAIMASIMAAYFIGQVNIVQLVYGVCALLFGIPVYYLMKHH
;
A
#
# COMPACT_ATOMS: atom_id res chain seq x y z
N MET A 1 1.72 -10.90 27.40
CA MET A 1 0.41 -10.71 26.72
C MET A 1 0.42 -9.47 25.82
N LEU A 2 0.82 -8.30 26.31
CA LEU A 2 0.94 -7.05 25.54
C LEU A 2 1.81 -7.14 24.27
N GLN A 3 3.02 -7.70 24.35
CA GLN A 3 3.89 -7.83 23.16
C GLN A 3 3.27 -8.68 22.03
N ARG A 4 2.55 -9.75 22.36
CA ARG A 4 1.86 -10.59 21.36
C ARG A 4 0.68 -9.85 20.73
N PHE A 5 0.03 -8.96 21.49
CA PHE A 5 -1.05 -8.12 20.98
C PHE A 5 -0.51 -7.06 20.01
N PHE A 6 0.58 -6.37 20.38
CA PHE A 6 1.26 -5.40 19.51
C PHE A 6 1.73 -6.04 18.20
N LYS A 7 2.34 -7.23 18.26
CA LYS A 7 2.75 -7.97 17.04
C LYS A 7 1.62 -8.24 16.06
N LYS A 8 0.40 -8.49 16.56
CA LYS A 8 -0.76 -8.78 15.70
C LYS A 8 -1.39 -7.53 15.08
N GLN A 9 -1.37 -6.40 15.77
CA GLN A 9 -2.01 -5.17 15.27
C GLN A 9 -1.09 -4.28 14.46
N SER A 10 0.23 -4.37 14.68
CA SER A 10 1.22 -3.54 13.99
C SER A 10 1.12 -3.59 12.46
N PRO A 11 0.93 -4.75 11.79
CA PRO A 11 0.83 -4.78 10.33
C PRO A 11 -0.41 -4.01 9.82
N ILE A 12 -1.55 -4.17 10.49
CA ILE A 12 -2.81 -3.49 10.11
C ILE A 12 -2.65 -1.96 10.15
N VAL A 13 -1.84 -1.44 11.07
CA VAL A 13 -1.51 -0.01 11.13
C VAL A 13 -0.56 0.39 10.00
N LEU A 14 0.39 -0.46 9.61
CA LEU A 14 1.27 -0.20 8.45
C LEU A 14 0.47 -0.16 7.16
N TRP A 15 -0.45 -1.11 6.97
CA TRP A 15 -1.33 -1.17 5.82
C TRP A 15 -2.07 0.15 5.59
N ALA A 16 -2.47 0.85 6.66
CA ALA A 16 -3.14 2.14 6.57
C ALA A 16 -2.27 3.25 5.92
N TYR A 17 -0.95 3.10 5.87
CA TYR A 17 -0.02 4.03 5.23
C TYR A 17 0.56 3.51 3.91
N VAL A 18 0.19 2.31 3.47
CA VAL A 18 0.55 1.79 2.14
C VAL A 18 -0.19 2.59 1.06
N GLY A 19 0.48 2.86 -0.06
CA GLY A 19 -0.07 3.63 -1.20
C GLY A 19 0.55 5.00 -1.42
N ILE A 20 1.51 5.43 -0.58
CA ILE A 20 2.24 6.70 -0.79
C ILE A 20 3.09 6.64 -2.07
N ASP A 21 3.61 5.47 -2.39
CA ASP A 21 4.37 5.15 -3.60
C ASP A 21 3.51 5.21 -4.87
N GLU A 22 2.19 5.03 -4.76
CA GLU A 22 1.29 5.13 -5.91
C GLU A 22 1.21 6.55 -6.49
N ILE A 23 1.54 7.58 -5.69
CA ILE A 23 1.53 9.00 -6.10
C ILE A 23 2.49 9.24 -7.27
N VAL A 24 3.57 8.46 -7.39
CA VAL A 24 4.59 8.69 -8.42
C VAL A 24 4.29 7.97 -9.74
N LEU A 25 3.37 7.00 -9.75
CA LEU A 25 3.07 6.20 -10.94
C LEU A 25 2.49 7.01 -12.10
N PRO A 26 1.51 7.92 -11.89
CA PRO A 26 1.01 8.78 -12.96
C PRO A 26 1.87 10.04 -13.16
N ALA A 27 3.18 10.02 -12.84
CA ALA A 27 4.04 11.21 -12.90
C ALA A 27 4.03 11.93 -14.26
N ALA A 28 3.88 11.18 -15.36
CA ALA A 28 3.81 11.73 -16.72
C ALA A 28 2.57 12.60 -16.97
N GLU A 29 1.49 12.42 -16.18
CA GLU A 29 0.23 13.16 -16.31
C GLU A 29 0.13 14.32 -15.31
N VAL A 30 1.07 14.40 -14.37
CA VAL A 30 1.12 15.46 -13.37
C VAL A 30 1.75 16.71 -13.98
N LYS A 31 1.06 17.85 -13.88
CA LYS A 31 1.64 19.15 -14.21
C LYS A 31 2.81 19.45 -13.28
N ASP A 32 3.97 19.81 -13.80
CA ASP A 32 5.19 20.12 -13.02
C ASP A 32 5.52 19.02 -11.97
N PRO A 33 5.82 17.79 -12.43
CA PRO A 33 5.98 16.64 -11.55
C PRO A 33 7.14 16.82 -10.57
N GLU A 34 8.19 17.55 -10.97
CA GLU A 34 9.37 17.79 -10.12
C GLU A 34 9.05 18.52 -8.82
N ARG A 35 8.03 19.38 -8.84
CA ARG A 35 7.61 20.15 -7.66
C ARG A 35 6.37 19.57 -7.00
N ASN A 36 5.42 19.10 -7.80
CA ASN A 36 4.12 18.70 -7.29
C ASN A 36 4.15 17.30 -6.67
N ILE A 37 4.90 16.35 -7.22
CA ILE A 37 4.97 15.00 -6.63
C ILE A 37 5.56 15.03 -5.22
N PRO A 38 6.74 15.66 -4.97
CA PRO A 38 7.30 15.70 -3.61
C PRO A 38 6.39 16.41 -2.61
N ARG A 39 5.74 17.50 -3.03
CA ARG A 39 4.80 18.24 -2.18
C ARG A 39 3.56 17.40 -1.84
N SER A 40 2.99 16.71 -2.82
CA SER A 40 1.84 15.84 -2.64
C SER A 40 2.13 14.70 -1.66
N ILE A 41 3.32 14.09 -1.73
CA ILE A 41 3.76 13.07 -0.78
C ILE A 41 3.77 13.63 0.65
N VAL A 42 4.43 14.77 0.89
CA VAL A 42 4.51 15.35 2.24
C VAL A 42 3.13 15.77 2.76
N VAL A 43 2.35 16.46 1.94
CA VAL A 43 1.02 16.97 2.32
C VAL A 43 0.08 15.80 2.62
N SER A 44 0.06 14.76 1.78
CA SER A 44 -0.79 13.59 1.99
C SER A 44 -0.45 12.86 3.29
N VAL A 45 0.83 12.60 3.56
CA VAL A 45 1.27 11.95 4.81
C VAL A 45 0.85 12.76 6.03
N VAL A 46 1.06 14.08 6.04
CA VAL A 46 0.69 14.94 7.17
C VAL A 46 -0.83 14.92 7.39
N ILE A 47 -1.61 15.10 6.33
CA ILE A 47 -3.08 15.12 6.41
C ILE A 47 -3.60 13.77 6.92
N VAL A 48 -3.15 12.65 6.34
CA VAL A 48 -3.59 11.31 6.74
C VAL A 48 -3.22 11.03 8.20
N THR A 49 -2.00 11.39 8.62
CA THR A 49 -1.56 11.21 10.01
C THR A 49 -2.47 11.97 10.99
N LEU A 50 -2.81 13.22 10.68
CA LEU A 50 -3.70 14.02 11.50
C LEU A 50 -5.11 13.44 11.56
N ILE A 51 -5.66 13.00 10.41
CA ILE A 51 -6.97 12.37 10.35
C ILE A 51 -6.98 11.09 11.18
N TYR A 52 -5.98 10.22 11.06
CA TYR A 52 -5.88 8.98 11.83
C TYR A 52 -5.76 9.27 13.33
N ALA A 53 -4.96 10.26 13.73
CA ALA A 53 -4.87 10.68 15.12
C ALA A 53 -6.22 11.18 15.67
N LEU A 54 -6.96 11.98 14.89
CA LEU A 54 -8.28 12.47 15.27
C LEU A 54 -9.31 11.35 15.38
N VAL A 55 -9.35 10.41 14.43
CA VAL A 55 -10.25 9.25 14.48
C VAL A 55 -9.92 8.36 15.67
N ALA A 56 -8.64 8.09 15.92
CA ALA A 56 -8.20 7.31 17.08
C ALA A 56 -8.60 8.00 18.40
N PHE A 57 -8.40 9.31 18.51
CA PHE A 57 -8.78 10.10 19.67
C PHE A 57 -10.29 10.09 19.89
N ALA A 58 -11.09 10.36 18.85
CA ALA A 58 -12.55 10.38 18.93
C ALA A 58 -13.13 9.02 19.29
N THR A 59 -12.62 7.95 18.66
CA THR A 59 -13.06 6.57 18.92
C THR A 59 -12.71 6.14 20.35
N THR A 60 -11.50 6.49 20.82
CA THR A 60 -11.07 6.23 22.20
C THR A 60 -11.91 7.02 23.21
N GLY A 61 -12.24 8.28 22.93
CA GLY A 61 -13.11 9.08 23.77
C GLY A 61 -14.54 8.54 23.86
N ALA A 62 -15.09 8.04 22.75
CA ALA A 62 -16.46 7.54 22.70
C ALA A 62 -16.64 6.14 23.33
N LEU A 63 -15.65 5.25 23.16
CA LEU A 63 -15.77 3.83 23.53
C LEU A 63 -14.91 3.44 24.75
N GLY A 64 -13.86 4.18 25.05
CA GLY A 64 -12.99 3.95 26.21
C GLY A 64 -12.50 2.48 26.31
N LYS A 65 -12.83 1.82 27.43
CA LYS A 65 -12.40 0.43 27.70
C LYS A 65 -13.05 -0.61 26.79
N GLU A 66 -14.19 -0.30 26.15
CA GLU A 66 -14.87 -1.23 25.24
C GLU A 66 -14.03 -1.55 23.99
N LEU A 67 -13.09 -0.66 23.62
CA LEU A 67 -12.14 -0.91 22.52
C LEU A 67 -11.32 -2.18 22.72
N VAL A 68 -10.98 -2.53 23.96
CA VAL A 68 -10.22 -3.76 24.26
C VAL A 68 -11.03 -5.02 23.95
N VAL A 69 -12.36 -4.93 24.08
CA VAL A 69 -13.28 -6.04 23.75
C VAL A 69 -13.53 -6.08 22.26
N MET A 70 -13.80 -4.93 21.63
CA MET A 70 -14.00 -4.83 20.19
C MET A 70 -12.76 -5.26 19.40
N GLY A 71 -11.56 -4.97 19.90
CA GLY A 71 -10.29 -5.40 19.33
C GLY A 71 -10.09 -6.93 19.30
N ARG A 72 -10.96 -7.73 19.91
CA ARG A 72 -10.87 -9.20 19.91
C ARG A 72 -11.62 -9.87 18.76
N SER A 73 -12.50 -9.15 18.06
CA SER A 73 -13.27 -9.66 16.93
C SER A 73 -12.99 -8.83 15.69
N GLU A 74 -12.63 -9.48 14.58
CA GLU A 74 -12.39 -8.80 13.30
C GLU A 74 -13.62 -8.01 12.83
N GLU A 75 -14.81 -8.59 13.02
CA GLU A 75 -16.06 -7.91 12.67
C GLU A 75 -16.25 -6.62 13.48
N LEU A 76 -15.97 -6.66 14.78
CA LEU A 76 -16.11 -5.48 15.64
C LEU A 76 -15.03 -4.43 15.38
N GLN A 77 -13.82 -4.83 14.96
CA GLN A 77 -12.78 -3.88 14.57
C GLN A 77 -13.23 -3.02 13.38
N THR A 78 -13.83 -3.63 12.36
CA THR A 78 -14.31 -2.89 11.16
C THR A 78 -15.48 -1.94 11.45
N LYS A 79 -16.33 -2.28 12.42
CA LYS A 79 -17.49 -1.46 12.83
C LYS A 79 -17.18 -0.46 13.94
N CYS A 80 -15.97 -0.46 14.51
CA CYS A 80 -15.71 0.28 15.75
C CYS A 80 -15.92 1.80 15.60
N VAL A 81 -15.53 2.38 14.47
CA VAL A 81 -15.67 3.81 14.21
C VAL A 81 -17.14 4.18 13.97
N GLU A 82 -17.90 3.32 13.29
CA GLU A 82 -19.35 3.51 13.10
C GLU A 82 -20.08 3.51 14.45
N ILE A 83 -19.77 2.54 15.32
CA ILE A 83 -20.36 2.44 16.66
C ILE A 83 -19.97 3.65 17.51
N ALA A 84 -18.71 4.08 17.45
CA ALA A 84 -18.24 5.28 18.14
C ALA A 84 -18.97 6.54 17.65
N ALA A 85 -19.11 6.72 16.33
CA ALA A 85 -19.83 7.84 15.73
C ALA A 85 -21.30 7.84 16.15
N LYS A 86 -21.95 6.67 16.15
CA LYS A 86 -23.34 6.52 16.58
C LYS A 86 -23.53 6.89 18.04
N ARG A 87 -22.59 6.51 18.91
CA ARG A 87 -22.63 6.80 20.36
C ARG A 87 -22.34 8.26 20.66
N ALA A 88 -21.41 8.89 19.95
CA ALA A 88 -21.00 10.26 20.19
C ALA A 88 -21.95 11.30 19.58
N MET A 89 -22.47 11.05 18.38
CA MET A 89 -23.18 12.05 17.56
C MET A 89 -24.54 11.57 17.04
N GLY A 90 -24.97 10.36 17.39
CA GLY A 90 -26.26 9.79 17.00
C GLY A 90 -26.26 9.06 15.65
N ALA A 91 -27.41 8.49 15.30
CA ALA A 91 -27.56 7.61 14.14
C ALA A 91 -27.33 8.31 12.80
N LEU A 92 -27.69 9.60 12.68
CA LEU A 92 -27.50 10.36 11.44
C LEU A 92 -26.00 10.56 11.14
N ALA A 93 -25.19 10.90 12.14
CA ALA A 93 -23.75 11.08 11.97
C ALA A 93 -23.05 9.76 11.61
N SER A 94 -23.46 8.65 12.23
CA SER A 94 -23.00 7.31 11.87
C SER A 94 -23.33 6.95 10.42
N LEU A 95 -24.56 7.23 9.96
CA LEU A 95 -24.97 6.99 8.58
C LEU A 95 -24.14 7.81 7.58
N LEU A 96 -23.95 9.11 7.85
CA LEU A 96 -23.15 9.99 7.01
C LEU A 96 -21.68 9.54 6.95
N PHE A 97 -21.13 9.09 8.07
CA PHE A 97 -19.78 8.56 8.13
C PHE A 97 -19.64 7.27 7.30
N SER A 98 -20.57 6.33 7.44
CA SER A 98 -20.57 5.10 6.62
C SER A 98 -20.73 5.42 5.13
N ALA A 99 -21.58 6.37 4.75
CA ALA A 99 -21.71 6.81 3.36
C ALA A 99 -20.40 7.42 2.83
N PHE A 100 -19.74 8.26 3.63
CA PHE A 100 -18.44 8.84 3.29
C PHE A 100 -17.37 7.74 3.09
N LEU A 101 -17.33 6.73 3.97
CA LEU A 101 -16.42 5.59 3.83
C LEU A 101 -16.65 4.83 2.52
N VAL A 102 -17.90 4.57 2.15
CA VAL A 102 -18.22 3.90 0.87
C VAL A 102 -17.68 4.70 -0.32
N VAL A 103 -17.92 6.02 -0.35
CA VAL A 103 -17.40 6.89 -1.41
C VAL A 103 -15.87 6.90 -1.42
N SER A 104 -15.25 6.93 -0.24
CA SER A 104 -13.79 6.88 -0.09
C SER A 104 -13.21 5.55 -0.62
N PHE A 105 -13.84 4.41 -0.34
CA PHE A 105 -13.41 3.12 -0.88
C PHE A 105 -13.54 3.04 -2.39
N ILE A 106 -14.60 3.62 -2.98
CA ILE A 106 -14.74 3.71 -4.44
C ILE A 106 -13.61 4.55 -5.03
N ALA A 107 -13.24 5.66 -4.39
CA ALA A 107 -12.13 6.49 -4.83
C ALA A 107 -10.79 5.73 -4.79
N VAL A 108 -10.51 5.03 -3.69
CA VAL A 108 -9.30 4.20 -3.56
C VAL A 108 -9.27 3.07 -4.59
N MET A 109 -10.38 2.36 -4.78
CA MET A 109 -10.47 1.28 -5.78
C MET A 109 -10.20 1.76 -7.19
N ASN A 110 -10.71 2.94 -7.57
CA ASN A 110 -10.40 3.55 -8.86
C ASN A 110 -8.92 3.94 -8.98
N GLY A 111 -8.32 4.48 -7.90
CA GLY A 111 -6.90 4.81 -7.84
C GLY A 111 -6.02 3.59 -8.07
N VAL A 112 -6.24 2.53 -7.28
CA VAL A 112 -5.48 1.28 -7.37
C VAL A 112 -5.69 0.60 -8.73
N MET A 113 -6.92 0.63 -9.26
CA MET A 113 -7.19 0.11 -10.61
C MET A 113 -6.36 0.83 -11.68
N LEU A 114 -6.23 2.15 -11.58
CA LEU A 114 -5.47 2.96 -12.52
C LEU A 114 -3.97 2.68 -12.42
N THR A 115 -3.44 2.60 -11.20
CA THR A 115 -2.00 2.47 -10.95
C THR A 115 -1.49 1.07 -11.26
N ALA A 116 -2.17 0.04 -10.74
CA ALA A 116 -1.76 -1.35 -10.95
C ALA A 116 -1.88 -1.79 -12.41
N SER A 117 -2.90 -1.33 -13.14
CA SER A 117 -3.05 -1.68 -14.57
C SER A 117 -1.95 -1.10 -15.45
N ARG A 118 -1.43 0.09 -15.12
CA ARG A 118 -0.27 0.70 -15.79
C ARG A 118 1.01 -0.06 -15.52
N ILE A 119 1.26 -0.41 -14.26
CA ILE A 119 2.43 -1.23 -13.90
C ILE A 119 2.43 -2.55 -14.69
N ILE A 120 1.29 -3.24 -14.73
CA ILE A 120 1.16 -4.51 -15.47
C ILE A 120 1.38 -4.30 -16.98
N HIS A 121 0.83 -3.22 -17.54
CA HIS A 121 1.01 -2.86 -18.94
C HIS A 121 2.48 -2.60 -19.28
N ASP A 122 3.15 -1.75 -18.50
CA ASP A 122 4.53 -1.36 -18.75
C ASP A 122 5.48 -2.57 -18.63
N TYR A 123 5.24 -3.45 -17.64
CA TYR A 123 5.97 -4.72 -17.55
C TYR A 123 5.69 -5.67 -18.73
N ALA A 124 4.50 -5.61 -19.32
CA ALA A 124 4.19 -6.39 -20.52
C ALA A 124 4.87 -5.81 -21.78
N GLU A 125 4.96 -4.48 -21.91
CA GLU A 125 5.73 -3.83 -22.97
C GLU A 125 7.23 -4.16 -22.88
N ASP A 126 7.78 -4.20 -21.65
CA ASP A 126 9.16 -4.60 -21.38
C ASP A 126 9.42 -6.11 -21.57
N GLY A 127 8.41 -6.89 -21.94
CA GLY A 127 8.51 -8.34 -22.17
C GLY A 127 8.65 -9.19 -20.90
N VAL A 128 8.41 -8.60 -19.72
CA VAL A 128 8.39 -9.33 -18.44
C VAL A 128 7.09 -10.12 -18.30
N PHE A 129 5.98 -9.59 -18.82
CA PHE A 129 4.67 -10.22 -18.83
C PHE A 129 4.18 -10.57 -20.25
N PRO A 130 3.13 -11.41 -20.41
CA PRO A 130 2.62 -11.75 -21.73
C PRO A 130 2.15 -10.50 -22.48
N GLN A 131 2.54 -10.39 -23.75
CA GLN A 131 2.24 -9.25 -24.64
C GLN A 131 0.74 -8.93 -24.76
N ILE A 132 -0.15 -9.87 -24.42
CA ILE A 132 -1.60 -9.65 -24.38
C ILE A 132 -1.98 -8.60 -23.33
N LEU A 133 -1.23 -8.49 -22.23
CA LEU A 133 -1.45 -7.49 -21.17
C LEU A 133 -1.03 -6.07 -21.56
N ALA A 134 -0.16 -5.92 -22.57
CA ALA A 134 0.22 -4.63 -23.15
C ALA A 134 -0.88 -4.06 -24.09
N LYS A 135 -1.99 -4.76 -24.30
CA LYS A 135 -3.05 -4.28 -25.20
C LYS A 135 -3.80 -3.09 -24.61
N VAL A 136 -3.80 -2.01 -25.37
CA VAL A 136 -4.54 -0.78 -25.07
C VAL A 136 -5.85 -0.72 -25.86
N HIS A 137 -6.90 -0.20 -25.23
CA HIS A 137 -8.21 -0.04 -25.85
C HIS A 137 -8.15 1.07 -26.93
N PRO A 138 -8.63 0.83 -28.16
CA PRO A 138 -8.44 1.76 -29.28
C PRO A 138 -9.10 3.14 -29.08
N TYR A 139 -10.27 3.18 -28.44
CA TYR A 139 -10.99 4.44 -28.17
C TYR A 139 -10.54 5.12 -26.87
N PHE A 140 -10.68 4.42 -25.73
CA PHE A 140 -10.38 4.97 -24.40
C PHE A 140 -8.88 5.09 -24.08
N ARG A 141 -8.00 4.47 -24.86
CA ARG A 141 -6.55 4.44 -24.63
C ARG A 141 -6.14 3.92 -23.24
N THR A 142 -6.90 2.95 -22.72
CA THR A 142 -6.65 2.32 -21.42
C THR A 142 -6.20 0.86 -21.57
N PRO A 143 -5.34 0.34 -20.68
CA PRO A 143 -4.86 -1.06 -20.74
C PRO A 143 -5.94 -2.04 -20.25
N TYR A 144 -6.98 -2.25 -21.07
CA TYR A 144 -8.19 -2.97 -20.67
C TYR A 144 -7.93 -4.43 -20.27
N VAL A 145 -6.96 -5.10 -20.89
CA VAL A 145 -6.62 -6.49 -20.55
C VAL A 145 -5.96 -6.55 -19.18
N ALA A 146 -5.03 -5.63 -18.87
CA ALA A 146 -4.42 -5.52 -17.55
C ALA A 146 -5.47 -5.24 -16.47
N ILE A 147 -6.44 -4.36 -16.77
CA ILE A 147 -7.58 -4.06 -15.88
C ILE A 147 -8.42 -5.32 -15.58
N ILE A 148 -8.73 -6.12 -16.60
CA ILE A 148 -9.50 -7.35 -16.41
C ILE A 148 -8.67 -8.38 -15.62
N ALA A 149 -7.40 -8.54 -15.94
CA ALA A 149 -6.52 -9.49 -15.28
C ALA A 149 -6.37 -9.19 -13.77
N GLN A 150 -6.14 -7.92 -13.40
CA GLN A 150 -6.06 -7.53 -11.99
C GLN A 150 -7.40 -7.69 -11.27
N ALA A 151 -8.53 -7.40 -11.92
CA ALA A 151 -9.86 -7.57 -11.33
C ALA A 151 -10.15 -9.05 -11.02
N LEU A 152 -9.82 -9.94 -11.96
CA LEU A 152 -9.95 -11.38 -11.77
C LEU A 152 -9.02 -11.90 -10.69
N ALA A 153 -7.76 -11.46 -10.67
CA ALA A 153 -6.81 -11.83 -9.62
C ALA A 153 -7.30 -11.40 -8.23
N GLY A 154 -7.80 -10.17 -8.11
CA GLY A 154 -8.42 -9.65 -6.88
C GLY A 154 -9.64 -10.48 -6.45
N ALA A 155 -10.53 -10.80 -7.38
CA ALA A 155 -11.70 -11.63 -7.10
C ALA A 155 -11.31 -13.04 -6.61
N ILE A 156 -10.32 -13.67 -7.24
CA ILE A 156 -9.80 -14.99 -6.82
C ILE A 156 -9.18 -14.91 -5.42
N ALA A 157 -8.39 -13.88 -5.14
CA ALA A 157 -7.78 -13.68 -3.83
C ALA A 157 -8.84 -13.53 -2.72
N LEU A 158 -9.90 -12.75 -2.97
CA LEU A 158 -11.02 -12.58 -2.06
C LEU A 158 -11.76 -13.89 -1.77
N ILE A 159 -12.01 -14.71 -2.80
CA ILE A 159 -12.70 -16.00 -2.66
C ILE A 159 -11.83 -17.01 -1.87
N THR A 160 -10.51 -16.96 -2.06
CA THR A 160 -9.57 -17.96 -1.53
C THR A 160 -9.19 -17.70 -0.08
N ILE A 161 -8.81 -16.46 0.26
CA ILE A 161 -8.22 -16.15 1.58
C ILE A 161 -9.30 -15.91 2.64
N ARG A 162 -10.49 -15.41 2.25
CA ARG A 162 -11.70 -15.24 3.09
C ARG A 162 -11.54 -14.41 4.38
N SER A 163 -10.35 -13.92 4.71
CA SER A 163 -10.07 -12.94 5.77
C SER A 163 -9.34 -11.73 5.20
N PHE A 164 -9.87 -10.53 5.49
CA PHE A 164 -9.24 -9.27 5.12
C PHE A 164 -7.89 -9.08 5.82
N ILE A 165 -7.81 -9.44 7.10
CA ILE A 165 -6.61 -9.26 7.91
C ILE A 165 -5.46 -10.09 7.33
N ASP A 166 -5.71 -11.34 6.98
CA ASP A 166 -4.68 -12.20 6.41
C ASP A 166 -4.18 -11.69 5.04
N ILE A 167 -5.07 -11.14 4.20
CA ILE A 167 -4.69 -10.50 2.93
C ILE A 167 -3.78 -9.30 3.20
N THR A 168 -4.20 -8.38 4.08
CA THR A 168 -3.41 -7.16 4.37
C THR A 168 -2.01 -7.48 4.85
N ILE A 169 -1.85 -8.53 5.68
CA ILE A 169 -0.54 -8.87 6.22
C ILE A 169 0.38 -9.48 5.16
N VAL A 170 -0.15 -10.29 4.24
CA VAL A 170 0.63 -10.78 3.10
C VAL A 170 1.04 -9.62 2.19
N CYS A 171 0.13 -8.69 1.91
CA CYS A 171 0.43 -7.51 1.11
C CYS A 171 1.48 -6.61 1.79
N ASP A 172 1.37 -6.33 3.08
CA ASP A 172 2.37 -5.56 3.84
C ASP A 172 3.78 -6.13 3.66
N PHE A 173 3.92 -7.46 3.74
CA PHE A 173 5.21 -8.10 3.51
C PHE A 173 5.71 -7.89 2.08
N LEU A 174 4.83 -8.03 1.09
CA LEU A 174 5.16 -7.82 -0.32
C LEU A 174 5.55 -6.38 -0.64
N PHE A 175 5.06 -5.39 0.12
CA PHE A 175 5.47 -3.99 -0.01
C PHE A 175 6.76 -3.67 0.79
N LEU A 176 6.95 -4.28 1.96
CA LEU A 176 8.12 -4.04 2.80
C LEU A 176 9.43 -4.49 2.15
N VAL A 177 9.43 -5.61 1.43
CA VAL A 177 10.64 -6.13 0.78
C VAL A 177 11.18 -5.17 -0.31
N PRO A 178 10.37 -4.71 -1.28
CA PRO A 178 10.76 -3.66 -2.22
C PRO A 178 11.24 -2.38 -1.54
N TYR A 179 10.61 -1.93 -0.45
CA TYR A 179 11.07 -0.73 0.26
C TYR A 179 12.48 -0.87 0.82
N VAL A 180 12.84 -2.05 1.35
CA VAL A 180 14.21 -2.34 1.77
C VAL A 180 15.16 -2.30 0.57
N VAL A 181 14.81 -2.97 -0.52
CA VAL A 181 15.62 -3.02 -1.75
C VAL A 181 15.84 -1.62 -2.34
N VAL A 182 14.79 -0.81 -2.45
CA VAL A 182 14.85 0.57 -2.96
C VAL A 182 15.71 1.45 -2.04
N SER A 183 15.59 1.29 -0.73
CA SER A 183 16.39 2.05 0.23
C SER A 183 17.88 1.72 0.09
N PHE A 184 18.25 0.44 -0.05
CA PHE A 184 19.63 0.05 -0.33
C PHE A 184 20.11 0.47 -1.71
N ALA A 185 19.27 0.36 -2.75
CA ALA A 185 19.59 0.80 -4.10
C ALA A 185 19.86 2.30 -4.14
N LEU A 186 19.09 3.12 -3.40
CA LEU A 186 19.33 4.56 -3.29
C LEU A 186 20.71 4.85 -2.66
N LEU A 187 21.07 4.14 -1.58
CA LEU A 187 22.38 4.29 -0.94
C LEU A 187 23.51 3.86 -1.88
N ALA A 188 23.37 2.71 -2.55
CA ALA A 188 24.37 2.23 -3.51
C ALA A 188 24.54 3.18 -4.70
N LYS A 189 23.43 3.71 -5.24
CA LYS A 189 23.45 4.65 -6.36
C LYS A 189 24.09 5.99 -5.97
N ARG A 190 23.89 6.46 -4.73
CA ARG A 190 24.53 7.68 -4.23
C ARG A 190 26.04 7.56 -4.14
N VAL A 191 26.55 6.43 -3.64
CA VAL A 191 27.99 6.14 -3.64
C VAL A 191 28.57 6.12 -5.06
N GLN A 192 27.81 5.64 -6.04
CA GLN A 192 28.24 5.62 -7.44
C GLN A 192 28.16 7.01 -8.11
N GLU A 193 27.17 7.83 -7.76
CA GLU A 193 26.98 9.18 -8.29
C GLU A 193 27.93 10.23 -7.68
N GLU A 194 28.57 9.95 -6.53
CA GLU A 194 29.60 10.80 -5.93
C GLU A 194 30.85 11.02 -6.82
N GLY A 195 30.99 10.25 -7.92
CA GLY A 195 32.07 10.40 -8.91
C GLY A 195 31.61 10.73 -10.34
N SER A 196 30.31 10.99 -10.59
CA SER A 196 29.78 11.18 -11.95
C SER A 196 29.06 12.52 -12.12
N ASP A 197 29.40 13.26 -13.18
CA ASP A 197 28.80 14.56 -13.56
C ASP A 197 27.33 14.45 -14.06
N ARG A 198 26.72 13.27 -13.94
CA ARG A 198 25.34 13.00 -14.35
C ARG A 198 24.37 13.21 -13.18
N GLN A 199 24.20 14.45 -12.74
CA GLN A 199 23.14 14.80 -11.78
C GLN A 199 21.79 14.95 -12.49
N LYS A 200 21.08 13.83 -12.71
CA LYS A 200 19.68 13.83 -13.17
C LYS A 200 18.78 13.25 -12.07
N GLY A 201 18.42 14.09 -11.09
CA GLY A 201 17.43 13.73 -10.07
C GLY A 201 17.27 14.76 -8.97
N ILE A 202 16.08 14.80 -8.36
CA ILE A 202 15.77 15.67 -7.22
C ILE A 202 16.58 15.20 -6.00
N ARG A 203 17.56 16.00 -5.57
CA ARG A 203 18.32 15.74 -4.34
C ARG A 203 17.51 16.19 -3.13
N ILE A 204 16.93 15.23 -2.42
CA ILE A 204 16.35 15.45 -1.10
C ILE A 204 17.50 15.58 -0.09
N LYS A 205 17.60 16.74 0.59
CA LYS A 205 18.56 16.94 1.69
C LYS A 205 18.27 15.93 2.81
N GLY A 206 19.27 15.15 3.20
CA GLY A 206 19.12 14.10 4.21
C GLY A 206 18.54 12.76 3.71
N GLY A 207 18.45 12.55 2.38
CA GLY A 207 17.90 11.32 1.80
C GLY A 207 18.58 10.02 2.26
N GLU A 208 19.86 10.06 2.59
CA GLU A 208 20.59 8.90 3.14
C GLU A 208 20.14 8.52 4.54
N ILE A 209 19.95 9.51 5.41
CA ILE A 209 19.42 9.29 6.76
C ILE A 209 18.01 8.71 6.66
N ILE A 210 17.18 9.26 5.75
CA ILE A 210 15.82 8.77 5.51
C ILE A 210 15.86 7.30 5.04
N ALA A 211 16.73 6.96 4.08
CA ALA A 211 16.84 5.60 3.56
C ALA A 211 17.35 4.60 4.62
N ILE A 212 18.35 4.98 5.42
CA ILE A 212 18.85 4.14 6.52
C ILE A 212 17.74 3.91 7.55
N MET A 213 17.05 4.98 7.96
CA MET A 213 15.94 4.88 8.91
C MET A 213 14.79 4.03 8.37
N ALA A 214 14.44 4.19 7.08
CA ALA A 214 13.42 3.39 6.41
C ALA A 214 13.82 1.90 6.37
N SER A 215 15.07 1.58 6.00
CA SER A 215 15.59 0.21 6.01
C SER A 215 15.54 -0.42 7.40
N ILE A 216 15.98 0.30 8.44
CA ILE A 216 15.96 -0.20 9.82
C ILE A 216 14.50 -0.46 10.26
N MET A 217 13.60 0.48 9.97
CA MET A 217 12.19 0.36 10.32
C MET A 217 11.51 -0.81 9.59
N ALA A 218 11.77 -0.95 8.29
CA ALA A 218 11.22 -2.05 7.49
C ALA A 218 11.76 -3.40 7.97
N ALA A 219 13.06 -3.52 8.26
CA ALA A 219 13.65 -4.73 8.85
C ALA A 219 13.04 -5.06 10.22
N TYR A 220 12.80 -4.04 11.05
CA TYR A 220 12.11 -4.22 12.33
C TYR A 220 10.71 -4.79 12.14
N PHE A 221 9.91 -4.22 11.23
CA PHE A 221 8.54 -4.70 10.98
C PHE A 221 8.51 -6.11 10.38
N ILE A 222 9.41 -6.43 9.44
CA ILE A 222 9.56 -7.80 8.92
C ILE A 222 9.83 -8.78 10.07
N GLY A 223 10.64 -8.40 11.06
CA GLY A 223 10.90 -9.22 12.25
C GLY A 223 9.69 -9.39 13.20
N GLN A 224 8.64 -8.58 13.06
CA GLN A 224 7.40 -8.72 13.84
C GLN A 224 6.38 -9.64 13.17
N VAL A 225 6.53 -9.93 11.87
CA VAL A 225 5.61 -10.75 11.07
C VAL A 225 5.63 -12.23 11.54
N ASN A 226 4.49 -12.92 11.42
CA ASN A 226 4.38 -14.34 11.78
C ASN A 226 5.13 -15.23 10.77
N ILE A 227 5.65 -16.38 11.22
CA ILE A 227 6.37 -17.34 10.36
C ILE A 227 5.52 -17.79 9.16
N VAL A 228 4.21 -17.98 9.36
CA VAL A 228 3.29 -18.38 8.29
C VAL A 228 3.17 -17.28 7.21
N GLN A 229 3.13 -16.02 7.65
CA GLN A 229 3.04 -14.87 6.75
C GLN A 229 4.37 -14.63 6.02
N LEU A 230 5.50 -14.84 6.70
CA LEU A 230 6.81 -14.84 6.09
C LEU A 230 6.90 -15.90 4.97
N VAL A 231 6.40 -17.11 5.24
CA VAL A 231 6.36 -18.18 4.23
C VAL A 231 5.51 -17.78 3.04
N TYR A 232 4.28 -17.27 3.25
CA TYR A 232 3.43 -16.81 2.13
C TYR A 232 4.10 -15.69 1.31
N GLY A 233 4.70 -14.72 1.98
CA GLY A 233 5.40 -13.63 1.33
C GLY A 233 6.62 -14.08 0.52
N VAL A 234 7.45 -14.96 1.09
CA VAL A 234 8.60 -15.55 0.39
C VAL A 234 8.14 -16.42 -0.78
N CYS A 235 7.10 -17.25 -0.60
CA CYS A 235 6.52 -18.03 -1.68
C CYS A 235 5.99 -17.14 -2.82
N ALA A 236 5.33 -16.03 -2.50
CA ALA A 236 4.84 -15.08 -3.49
C ALA A 236 6.00 -14.40 -4.26
N LEU A 237 7.08 -14.00 -3.58
CA LEU A 237 8.28 -13.46 -4.23
C LEU A 237 8.97 -14.50 -5.11
N LEU A 238 9.12 -15.73 -4.62
CA LEU A 238 9.73 -16.83 -5.37
C LEU A 238 8.86 -17.23 -6.56
N PHE A 239 7.53 -17.12 -6.49
CA PHE A 239 6.64 -17.39 -7.62
C PHE A 239 6.88 -16.43 -8.80
N GLY A 240 7.35 -15.20 -8.52
CA GLY A 240 7.75 -14.26 -9.57
C GLY A 240 8.94 -14.74 -10.40
N ILE A 241 9.82 -15.59 -9.84
CA ILE A 241 11.03 -16.07 -10.54
C ILE A 241 10.69 -17.05 -11.67
N PRO A 242 9.92 -18.14 -11.46
CA PRO A 242 9.47 -19.01 -12.55
C PRO A 242 8.69 -18.26 -13.62
N VAL A 243 7.83 -17.31 -13.23
CA VAL A 243 7.07 -16.48 -14.17
C VAL A 243 8.02 -15.68 -15.07
N TYR A 244 9.02 -15.01 -14.48
CA TYR A 244 10.04 -14.29 -15.23
C TYR A 244 10.81 -15.18 -16.22
N TYR A 245 11.23 -16.38 -15.79
CA TYR A 245 11.97 -17.30 -16.67
C TYR A 245 11.10 -17.91 -17.77
N LEU A 246 9.85 -18.23 -17.50
CA LEU A 246 8.92 -18.76 -18.50
C LEU A 246 8.60 -17.73 -19.59
N MET A 247 8.57 -16.45 -19.24
CA MET A 247 8.24 -15.35 -20.14
C MET A 247 9.44 -14.83 -20.92
N LYS A 248 10.65 -14.83 -20.32
CA LYS A 248 11.90 -14.49 -21.02
C LYS A 248 12.23 -15.42 -22.21
N HIS A 249 11.65 -16.63 -22.24
CA HIS A 249 11.86 -17.62 -23.29
C HIS A 249 10.81 -17.60 -24.42
N HIS A 250 9.83 -16.70 -24.38
CA HIS A 250 8.86 -16.43 -25.46
C HIS A 250 9.12 -15.06 -26.08
#